data_AF-A0A2V6NBB6-F1
#
_entry.id   AF-A0A2V6NBB6-F1
#
_cell.length_a   1.000
_cell.length_b   1.000
_cell.length_c   1.000
_cell.angle_alpha   90.00
_cell.angle_beta   90.00
_cell.angle_gamma   90.00
#
_symmetry.space_group_name_H-M   'P 1'
#
loop_
_entity.id
_entity.type
_entity.pdbx_description
1 polymer ?
#
loop_
_entity_poly.entity_id
_entity_poly.type
_entity_poly.pdbx_seq_one_letter_code
_entity_poly.pdbx_strand_id
1 'polypeptide(L)'
;QFDSEAVYSNIKKAVGEQGVIFVGSTEGLKEHPEIFRRWFGKVIPTGDNKFSALNSAVFSGGSFIYVPPGVKVKHPLQAYFRINAENFGQFERTLIICDEGSELTYMEGCTAPKFNTPTLHSAVVELIALKGAKLQYITVQNWSPNVFNLVTKRGLAHEESEIKWIDCNIGSRLTMKYPGVVLKGRKSRGEVLSIALANNGQHQDTGAKMIHAADETTSNIISKSISIGTGRATYRGLVHVPKHLKNCKNNTECDALLINATSRTDTYPAITVRGTGNSVQHEASVSQVSSDQIFYMQQRGLSEAQAMSLSVNGFVNDLVRQFPMEYSVELKRLIELEMEGSVG
;
A
#
# COMPACT_ATOMS: atom_id res chain seq x y z
N GLN A 1 4.83 22.51 14.20
CA GLN A 1 6.04 21.76 13.79
C GLN A 1 7.13 22.07 14.82
N PHE A 2 7.11 21.39 15.98
CA PHE A 2 8.13 21.47 17.07
C PHE A 2 7.93 20.34 18.12
N ASP A 3 6.77 19.66 18.13
CA ASP A 3 6.47 18.55 19.07
C ASP A 3 6.78 17.13 18.55
N SER A 4 7.00 16.95 17.25
CA SER A 4 7.05 15.62 16.64
C SER A 4 8.39 14.88 16.84
N GLU A 5 9.51 15.59 16.96
CA GLU A 5 10.83 14.95 17.14
C GLU A 5 11.02 14.34 18.53
N ALA A 6 10.54 15.03 19.57
CA ALA A 6 10.61 14.53 20.95
C ALA A 6 9.73 13.28 21.15
N VAL A 7 8.52 13.27 20.58
CA VAL A 7 7.62 12.12 20.60
C VAL A 7 8.24 10.94 19.84
N TYR A 8 8.86 11.19 18.69
CA TYR A 8 9.50 10.13 17.89
C TYR A 8 10.69 9.48 18.60
N SER A 9 11.54 10.30 19.23
CA SER A 9 12.67 9.81 20.03
C SER A 9 12.20 8.95 21.22
N ASN A 10 11.13 9.37 21.89
CA ASN A 10 10.53 8.63 22.99
C ASN A 10 9.93 7.29 22.55
N ILE A 11 9.24 7.24 21.40
CA ILE A 11 8.70 5.99 20.84
C ILE A 11 9.84 5.03 20.50
N LYS A 12 10.89 5.51 19.81
CA LYS A 12 12.05 4.70 19.44
C LYS A 12 12.75 4.10 20.66
N LYS A 13 12.88 4.88 21.74
CA LYS A 13 13.43 4.38 23.01
C LYS A 13 12.52 3.33 23.66
N ALA A 14 11.22 3.60 23.76
CA ALA A 14 10.26 2.71 24.41
C ALA A 14 10.09 1.36 23.68
N VAL A 15 10.20 1.33 22.35
CA VAL A 15 10.20 0.06 21.59
C VAL A 15 11.56 -0.63 21.64
N GLY A 16 12.65 0.13 21.72
CA GLY A 16 14.00 -0.41 21.94
C GLY A 16 14.13 -1.15 23.26
N GLU A 17 13.48 -0.68 24.33
CA GLU A 17 13.40 -1.37 25.63
C GLU A 17 12.67 -2.72 25.55
N GLN A 18 11.83 -2.92 24.53
CA GLN A 18 11.15 -4.20 24.24
C GLN A 18 11.96 -5.09 23.27
N GLY A 19 13.19 -4.68 22.92
CA GLY A 19 14.06 -5.38 21.99
C GLY A 19 13.73 -5.15 20.51
N VAL A 20 12.81 -4.23 20.19
CA VAL A 20 12.50 -3.86 18.80
C VAL A 20 13.66 -3.08 18.20
N ILE A 21 14.14 -3.53 17.05
CA ILE A 21 15.13 -2.81 16.25
C ILE A 21 14.36 -1.95 15.25
N PHE A 22 14.58 -0.63 15.27
CA PHE A 22 14.03 0.29 14.27
C PHE A 22 15.08 1.31 13.84
N VAL A 23 15.75 1.02 12.73
CA VAL A 23 16.91 1.77 12.23
C VAL A 23 16.85 1.96 10.71
N GLY A 24 17.78 2.71 10.15
CA GLY A 24 17.92 2.78 8.68
C GLY A 24 18.36 1.44 8.09
N SER A 25 18.04 1.17 6.83
CA SER A 25 18.38 -0.10 6.16
C SER A 25 19.91 -0.40 6.19
N THR A 26 20.73 0.61 5.91
CA THR A 26 22.21 0.50 5.96
C THR A 26 22.74 0.30 7.38
N GLU A 27 22.12 0.94 8.37
CA GLU A 27 22.45 0.78 9.80
C GLU A 27 22.10 -0.64 10.26
N GLY A 28 20.93 -1.15 9.87
CA GLY A 28 20.52 -2.54 10.13
C GLY A 28 21.52 -3.57 9.59
N LEU A 29 22.05 -3.37 8.38
CA LEU A 29 23.09 -4.24 7.83
C LEU A 29 24.41 -4.16 8.61
N LYS A 30 24.77 -2.98 9.12
CA LYS A 30 26.04 -2.76 9.84
C LYS A 30 25.99 -3.27 11.27
N GLU A 31 24.89 -3.03 11.97
CA GLU A 31 24.74 -3.27 13.42
C GLU A 31 24.08 -4.62 13.74
N HIS A 32 23.24 -5.12 12.84
CA HIS A 32 22.52 -6.40 12.99
C HIS A 32 22.67 -7.31 11.75
N PRO A 33 23.91 -7.57 11.27
CA PRO A 33 24.15 -8.28 10.02
C PRO A 33 23.57 -9.70 10.00
N GLU A 34 23.52 -10.37 11.16
CA GLU A 34 23.02 -11.74 11.30
C GLU A 34 21.52 -11.86 11.02
N ILE A 35 20.72 -10.91 11.50
CA ILE A 35 19.28 -10.87 11.23
C ILE A 35 19.03 -10.34 9.82
N PHE A 36 19.71 -9.25 9.45
CA PHE A 36 19.52 -8.58 8.16
C PHE A 36 19.83 -9.51 6.98
N ARG A 37 21.02 -10.12 6.95
CA ARG A 37 21.47 -10.97 5.82
C ARG A 37 20.66 -12.25 5.67
N ARG A 38 20.01 -12.72 6.74
CA ARG A 38 19.14 -13.91 6.70
C ARG A 38 17.95 -13.69 5.76
N TRP A 39 17.41 -12.48 5.70
CA TRP A 39 16.16 -12.18 5.02
C TRP A 39 16.27 -11.22 3.85
N PHE A 40 17.28 -10.35 3.83
CA PHE A 40 17.45 -9.37 2.77
C PHE A 40 17.52 -10.03 1.39
N GLY A 41 16.66 -9.58 0.46
CA GLY A 41 16.58 -10.10 -0.90
C GLY A 41 16.01 -11.52 -1.02
N LYS A 42 15.46 -12.10 0.05
CA LYS A 42 14.83 -13.44 0.01
C LYS A 42 13.40 -13.41 -0.48
N VAL A 43 12.68 -12.32 -0.22
CA VAL A 43 11.30 -12.16 -0.65
C VAL A 43 11.27 -11.49 -2.03
N ILE A 44 12.11 -10.47 -2.22
CA ILE A 44 12.30 -9.79 -3.51
C ILE A 44 13.78 -9.89 -3.90
N PRO A 45 14.16 -10.91 -4.69
CA PRO A 45 15.52 -11.05 -5.20
C PRO A 45 15.99 -9.81 -5.96
N THR A 46 17.31 -9.62 -6.02
CA THR A 46 17.91 -8.47 -6.73
C THR A 46 17.44 -8.40 -8.18
N GLY A 47 17.42 -9.53 -8.89
CA GLY A 47 16.94 -9.63 -10.27
C GLY A 47 15.43 -9.84 -10.47
N ASP A 48 14.57 -9.59 -9.46
CA ASP A 48 13.12 -9.85 -9.56
C ASP A 48 12.46 -9.12 -10.74
N ASN A 49 12.83 -7.86 -10.96
CA ASN A 49 12.46 -7.07 -12.13
C ASN A 49 13.48 -5.95 -12.38
N LYS A 50 13.34 -5.22 -13.49
CA LYS A 50 14.24 -4.13 -13.87
C LYS A 50 14.41 -3.07 -12.77
N PHE A 51 13.32 -2.68 -12.10
CA PHE A 51 13.33 -1.61 -11.10
C PHE A 51 13.83 -2.11 -9.73
N SER A 52 13.51 -3.34 -9.35
CA SER A 52 14.10 -3.96 -8.16
C SER A 52 15.62 -4.13 -8.30
N ALA A 53 16.10 -4.48 -9.50
CA ALA A 53 17.53 -4.64 -9.77
C ALA A 53 18.27 -3.30 -9.66
N LEU A 54 17.70 -2.24 -10.24
CA LEU A 54 18.23 -0.88 -10.08
C LEU A 54 18.23 -0.48 -8.60
N ASN A 55 17.11 -0.64 -7.90
CA ASN A 55 17.00 -0.34 -6.47
C ASN A 55 18.06 -1.11 -5.65
N SER A 56 18.19 -2.41 -5.85
CA SER A 56 19.18 -3.23 -5.13
C SER A 56 20.62 -2.77 -5.33
N ALA A 57 20.94 -2.16 -6.48
CA ALA A 57 22.27 -1.66 -6.77
C ALA A 57 22.57 -0.29 -6.13
N VAL A 58 21.55 0.57 -5.96
CA VAL A 58 21.77 2.00 -5.65
C VAL A 58 20.98 2.54 -4.45
N PHE A 59 20.21 1.70 -3.74
CA PHE A 59 19.42 2.17 -2.60
C PHE A 59 20.33 2.82 -1.54
N SER A 60 19.88 3.97 -1.03
CA SER A 60 20.59 4.73 -0.01
C SER A 60 19.68 5.11 1.16
N GLY A 61 18.41 4.70 1.12
CA GLY A 61 17.41 4.91 2.17
C GLY A 61 16.55 3.68 2.44
N GLY A 62 15.52 3.87 3.26
CA GLY A 62 14.62 2.81 3.72
C GLY A 62 14.87 2.40 5.17
N SER A 63 14.01 1.53 5.69
CA SER A 63 13.99 1.16 7.09
C SER A 63 14.28 -0.33 7.31
N PHE A 64 14.99 -0.65 8.39
CA PHE A 64 15.11 -2.00 8.90
C PHE A 64 14.37 -2.10 10.24
N ILE A 65 13.39 -2.99 10.29
CA ILE A 65 12.60 -3.24 11.51
C ILE A 65 12.64 -4.72 11.83
N TYR A 66 12.98 -5.05 13.08
CA TYR A 66 12.83 -6.40 13.63
C TYR A 66 12.05 -6.33 14.93
N VAL A 67 11.00 -7.14 15.04
CA VAL A 67 10.16 -7.27 16.24
C VAL A 67 10.38 -8.65 16.85
N PRO A 68 10.91 -8.75 18.10
CA PRO A 68 11.20 -10.03 18.74
C PRO A 68 9.97 -10.91 19.01
N PRO A 69 10.18 -12.21 19.32
CA PRO A 69 9.08 -13.13 19.60
C PRO A 69 8.14 -12.63 20.71
N GLY A 70 6.83 -12.73 20.47
CA GLY A 70 5.77 -12.36 21.40
C GLY A 70 5.59 -10.87 21.66
N VAL A 71 6.45 -9.99 21.13
CA VAL A 71 6.36 -8.54 21.32
C VAL A 71 5.23 -7.95 20.48
N LYS A 72 4.34 -7.19 21.11
CA LYS A 72 3.25 -6.47 20.45
C LYS A 72 3.46 -4.98 20.55
N VAL A 73 3.84 -4.36 19.44
CA VAL A 73 4.12 -2.92 19.41
C VAL A 73 2.80 -2.14 19.45
N LYS A 74 2.53 -1.48 20.60
CA LYS A 74 1.26 -0.80 20.86
C LYS A 74 0.99 0.39 19.94
N HIS A 75 2.03 1.16 19.65
CA HIS A 75 1.92 2.37 18.83
C HIS A 75 2.49 2.10 17.44
N PRO A 76 1.81 2.51 16.36
CA PRO A 76 2.36 2.36 15.02
C PRO A 76 3.74 2.99 14.89
N LEU A 77 4.69 2.25 14.33
CA LEU A 77 5.98 2.82 13.94
C LEU A 77 5.78 3.60 12.64
N GLN A 78 6.44 4.75 12.52
CA GLN A 78 6.23 5.65 11.38
C GLN A 78 7.58 5.99 10.75
N ALA A 79 7.65 6.02 9.43
CA ALA A 79 8.72 6.73 8.73
C ALA A 79 8.10 7.74 7.76
N TYR A 80 8.60 8.97 7.80
CA TYR A 80 8.17 10.01 6.87
C TYR A 80 9.31 10.31 5.90
N PHE A 81 9.11 10.00 4.63
CA PHE A 81 10.08 10.30 3.58
C PHE A 81 9.65 11.58 2.86
N ARG A 82 10.44 12.65 3.04
CA ARG A 82 10.23 13.92 2.35
C ARG A 82 11.30 14.10 1.26
N ILE A 83 10.87 14.30 0.02
CA ILE A 83 11.80 14.63 -1.09
C ILE A 83 12.25 16.08 -0.91
N ASN A 84 13.54 16.29 -0.61
CA ASN A 84 14.11 17.62 -0.40
C ASN A 84 15.08 18.09 -1.50
N ALA A 85 15.34 17.28 -2.54
CA ALA A 85 16.33 17.61 -3.58
C ALA A 85 15.78 17.46 -5.00
N GLU A 86 16.09 18.47 -5.83
CA GLU A 86 15.78 18.50 -7.27
C GLU A 86 16.71 17.50 -8.01
N ASN A 87 16.19 16.75 -8.99
CA ASN A 87 16.92 15.76 -9.81
C ASN A 87 17.47 14.51 -9.08
N PHE A 88 16.83 14.06 -8.01
CA PHE A 88 17.24 12.83 -7.30
C PHE A 88 16.24 11.69 -7.51
N GLY A 89 16.71 10.53 -7.99
CA GLY A 89 15.92 9.29 -7.96
C GLY A 89 15.85 8.76 -6.52
N GLN A 90 14.65 8.56 -5.97
CA GLN A 90 14.50 8.02 -4.62
C GLN A 90 14.49 6.49 -4.69
N PHE A 91 15.54 5.89 -4.14
CA PHE A 91 15.69 4.44 -4.01
C PHE A 91 15.76 4.06 -2.54
N GLU A 92 14.65 3.54 -2.04
CA GLU A 92 14.55 3.06 -0.67
C GLU A 92 14.30 1.56 -0.64
N ARG A 93 14.90 0.90 0.36
CA ARG A 93 14.72 -0.53 0.56
C ARG A 93 14.41 -0.82 2.02
N THR A 94 13.16 -1.19 2.25
CA THR A 94 12.61 -1.46 3.57
C THR A 94 12.50 -2.96 3.81
N LEU A 95 13.02 -3.42 4.94
CA LEU A 95 12.96 -4.81 5.40
C LEU A 95 12.33 -4.84 6.79
N ILE A 96 11.19 -5.51 6.92
CA ILE A 96 10.48 -5.65 8.19
C ILE A 96 10.30 -7.13 8.50
N ILE A 97 10.73 -7.53 9.69
CA ILE A 97 10.64 -8.90 10.19
C ILE A 97 9.86 -8.88 11.51
N CYS A 98 8.73 -9.56 11.54
CA CYS A 98 7.97 -9.84 12.76
C CYS A 98 8.20 -11.31 13.12
N ASP A 99 8.88 -11.55 14.24
CA ASP A 99 9.16 -12.90 14.73
C ASP A 99 7.92 -13.56 15.35
N GLU A 100 8.04 -14.80 15.83
CA GLU A 100 6.91 -15.63 16.23
C GLU A 100 5.97 -14.95 17.24
N GLY A 101 4.69 -14.89 16.90
CA GLY A 101 3.64 -14.29 17.75
C GLY A 101 3.76 -12.78 17.96
N SER A 102 4.65 -12.10 17.24
CA SER A 102 4.82 -10.65 17.34
C SER A 102 3.79 -9.86 16.52
N GLU A 103 3.59 -8.58 16.86
CA GLU A 103 2.61 -7.72 16.21
C GLU A 103 3.16 -6.32 15.95
N LEU A 104 3.00 -5.85 14.72
CA LEU A 104 3.45 -4.53 14.28
C LEU A 104 2.45 -3.87 13.33
N THR A 105 2.16 -2.60 13.59
CA THR A 105 1.68 -1.67 12.56
C THR A 105 2.80 -0.72 12.19
N TYR A 106 3.15 -0.68 10.91
CA TYR A 106 4.12 0.25 10.35
C TYR A 106 3.44 1.17 9.34
N MET A 107 3.79 2.45 9.36
CA MET A 107 3.23 3.45 8.47
C MET A 107 4.34 4.20 7.75
N GLU A 108 4.11 4.40 6.46
CA GLU A 108 4.99 5.11 5.56
C GLU A 108 4.21 6.26 4.91
N GLY A 109 4.66 7.49 5.17
CA GLY A 109 4.15 8.69 4.51
C GLY A 109 5.17 9.22 3.51
N CYS A 110 4.75 9.46 2.27
CA CYS A 110 5.58 10.13 1.27
C CYS A 110 4.85 11.35 0.73
N THR A 111 5.46 12.54 0.90
CA THR A 111 5.02 13.77 0.26
C THR A 111 6.19 14.42 -0.47
N ALA A 112 5.96 14.80 -1.72
CA ALA A 112 6.92 15.56 -2.51
C ALA A 112 6.45 17.03 -2.66
N PRO A 113 7.34 18.01 -2.46
CA PRO A 113 7.18 19.33 -3.03
C PRO A 113 6.96 19.25 -4.55
N LYS A 114 6.25 20.22 -5.13
CA LYS A 114 6.12 20.35 -6.59
C LYS A 114 7.50 20.67 -7.19
N PHE A 115 8.15 19.68 -7.79
CA PHE A 115 9.33 19.88 -8.63
C PHE A 115 8.92 19.85 -10.11
N ASN A 116 9.60 20.61 -10.96
CA ASN A 116 9.27 20.67 -12.39
C ASN A 116 9.91 19.55 -13.21
N THR A 117 10.93 18.86 -12.68
CA THR A 117 11.67 17.81 -13.40
C THR A 117 11.10 16.42 -13.15
N PRO A 118 11.02 15.53 -14.15
CA PRO A 118 10.56 14.15 -13.93
C PRO A 118 11.43 13.41 -12.92
N THR A 119 10.80 12.80 -11.92
CA THR A 119 11.50 12.10 -10.82
C THR A 119 11.06 10.65 -10.75
N LEU A 120 12.02 9.73 -10.62
CA LEU A 120 11.75 8.31 -10.39
C LEU A 120 11.77 8.02 -8.89
N HIS A 121 10.67 7.46 -8.39
CA HIS A 121 10.60 6.81 -7.09
C HIS A 121 10.51 5.30 -7.31
N SER A 122 11.51 4.57 -6.82
CA SER A 122 11.60 3.12 -6.95
C SER A 122 11.93 2.48 -5.61
N ALA A 123 10.88 2.18 -4.83
CA ALA A 123 10.99 1.51 -3.55
C ALA A 123 10.92 -0.02 -3.67
N VAL A 124 11.64 -0.71 -2.79
CA VAL A 124 11.47 -2.14 -2.56
C VAL A 124 11.13 -2.40 -1.09
N VAL A 125 10.05 -3.14 -0.84
CA VAL A 125 9.59 -3.44 0.52
C VAL A 125 9.42 -4.95 0.68
N GLU A 126 10.18 -5.51 1.62
CA GLU A 126 10.13 -6.92 2.00
C GLU A 126 9.55 -7.06 3.41
N LEU A 127 8.43 -7.76 3.53
CA LEU A 127 7.82 -8.08 4.82
C LEU A 127 7.92 -9.57 5.11
N ILE A 128 8.29 -9.91 6.34
CA ILE A 128 8.36 -11.29 6.82
C ILE A 128 7.55 -11.38 8.11
N ALA A 129 6.45 -12.13 8.07
CA ALA A 129 5.67 -12.47 9.25
C ALA A 129 5.92 -13.95 9.57
N LEU A 130 6.65 -14.22 10.66
CA LEU A 130 6.90 -15.57 11.16
C LEU A 130 5.66 -16.14 11.86
N LYS A 131 5.77 -17.34 12.43
CA LYS A 131 4.62 -18.11 12.91
C LYS A 131 3.74 -17.29 13.85
N GLY A 132 2.44 -17.18 13.56
CA GLY A 132 1.49 -16.44 14.40
C GLY A 132 1.70 -14.91 14.45
N ALA A 133 2.64 -14.37 13.68
CA ALA A 133 2.94 -12.93 13.68
C ALA A 133 1.91 -12.14 12.86
N LYS A 134 1.68 -10.89 13.23
CA LYS A 134 0.77 -9.97 12.54
C LYS A 134 1.50 -8.70 12.12
N LEU A 135 1.45 -8.40 10.83
CA LEU A 135 2.17 -7.27 10.27
C LEU A 135 1.23 -6.47 9.37
N GLN A 136 0.92 -5.24 9.79
CA GLN A 136 0.16 -4.27 9.02
C GLN A 136 1.10 -3.18 8.48
N TYR A 137 1.06 -2.95 7.17
CA TYR A 137 1.84 -1.92 6.49
C TYR A 137 0.90 -0.93 5.83
N ILE A 138 0.95 0.31 6.29
CA ILE A 138 0.11 1.40 5.79
C ILE A 138 0.96 2.34 4.96
N THR A 139 0.47 2.76 3.81
CA THR A 139 1.14 3.73 2.94
C THR A 139 0.16 4.81 2.50
N VAL A 140 0.49 6.06 2.76
CA VAL A 140 -0.21 7.22 2.18
C VAL A 140 0.77 7.96 1.28
N GLN A 141 0.48 8.00 -0.02
CA GLN A 141 1.32 8.65 -1.02
C GLN A 141 0.54 9.79 -1.67
N ASN A 142 1.15 10.97 -1.67
CA ASN A 142 0.72 12.11 -2.48
C ASN A 142 1.91 12.68 -3.24
N TRP A 143 2.03 12.29 -4.51
CA TRP A 143 3.15 12.66 -5.36
C TRP A 143 2.80 13.80 -6.32
N SER A 144 3.79 14.63 -6.65
CA SER A 144 3.60 15.61 -7.73
C SER A 144 3.39 14.89 -9.09
N PRO A 145 2.63 15.48 -10.04
CA PRO A 145 2.26 14.83 -11.30
C PRO A 145 3.42 14.46 -12.26
N ASN A 146 4.65 14.85 -11.94
CA ASN A 146 5.88 14.54 -12.67
C ASN A 146 6.62 13.30 -12.14
N VAL A 147 6.14 12.68 -11.05
CA VAL A 147 6.77 11.50 -10.45
C VAL A 147 6.36 10.21 -11.16
N PHE A 148 7.31 9.31 -11.38
CA PHE A 148 7.07 7.92 -11.74
C PHE A 148 7.25 7.06 -10.48
N ASN A 149 6.17 6.42 -10.02
CA ASN A 149 6.13 5.65 -8.79
C ASN A 149 6.14 4.14 -9.13
N LEU A 150 7.32 3.54 -9.19
CA LEU A 150 7.54 2.18 -9.70
C LEU A 150 8.05 1.29 -8.58
N VAL A 151 7.12 0.67 -7.83
CA VAL A 151 7.42 0.08 -6.53
C VAL A 151 7.19 -1.43 -6.52
N THR A 152 8.09 -2.16 -5.88
CA THR A 152 7.93 -3.61 -5.63
C THR A 152 7.75 -3.87 -4.14
N LYS A 153 6.53 -4.22 -3.70
CA LYS A 153 6.24 -4.61 -2.31
C LYS A 153 5.80 -6.08 -2.26
N ARG A 154 6.37 -6.88 -1.36
CA ARG A 154 6.01 -8.29 -1.21
C ARG A 154 6.20 -8.75 0.23
N GLY A 155 5.20 -9.43 0.76
CA GLY A 155 5.21 -10.06 2.06
C GLY A 155 5.32 -11.58 1.97
N LEU A 156 5.93 -12.18 2.97
CA LEU A 156 6.04 -13.61 3.17
C LEU A 156 5.38 -14.00 4.50
N ALA A 157 4.23 -14.65 4.41
CA ALA A 157 3.44 -15.05 5.58
C ALA A 157 3.69 -16.53 5.91
N HIS A 158 4.22 -16.80 7.10
CA HIS A 158 4.40 -18.14 7.67
C HIS A 158 3.15 -18.65 8.40
N GLU A 159 3.23 -19.81 9.05
CA GLU A 159 2.09 -20.53 9.63
C GLU A 159 1.28 -19.62 10.57
N GLU A 160 -0.04 -19.58 10.39
CA GLU A 160 -0.97 -18.77 11.22
C GLU A 160 -0.63 -17.26 11.31
N SER A 161 0.22 -16.76 10.41
CA SER A 161 0.60 -15.34 10.35
C SER A 161 -0.33 -14.54 9.44
N GLU A 162 -0.32 -13.22 9.62
CA GLU A 162 -1.14 -12.28 8.87
C GLU A 162 -0.29 -11.11 8.33
N ILE A 163 -0.40 -10.85 7.03
CA ILE A 163 0.17 -9.64 6.41
C ILE A 163 -0.97 -8.84 5.79
N LYS A 164 -1.07 -7.57 6.20
CA LYS A 164 -2.08 -6.63 5.71
C LYS A 164 -1.43 -5.40 5.12
N TRP A 165 -1.70 -5.16 3.84
CA TRP A 165 -1.33 -3.92 3.14
C TRP A 165 -2.53 -2.98 3.14
N ILE A 166 -2.30 -1.73 3.50
CA ILE A 166 -3.28 -0.65 3.35
C ILE A 166 -2.58 0.46 2.58
N ASP A 167 -3.05 0.79 1.39
CA ASP A 167 -2.46 1.86 0.61
C ASP A 167 -3.46 2.87 0.06
N CYS A 168 -3.00 4.12 -0.01
CA CYS A 168 -3.67 5.20 -0.69
C CYS A 168 -2.70 5.85 -1.69
N ASN A 169 -3.09 5.86 -2.96
CA ASN A 169 -2.30 6.31 -4.09
C ASN A 169 -2.92 7.59 -4.67
N ILE A 170 -2.28 8.72 -4.42
CA ILE A 170 -2.70 10.03 -4.93
C ILE A 170 -1.52 10.68 -5.68
N GLY A 171 -1.82 11.32 -6.80
CA GLY A 171 -0.82 12.03 -7.60
C GLY A 171 0.07 11.10 -8.45
N SER A 172 1.28 11.55 -8.80
CA SER A 172 2.20 10.90 -9.77
C SER A 172 1.70 10.94 -11.22
N ARG A 173 2.63 10.87 -12.17
CA ARG A 173 2.31 10.67 -13.59
C ARG A 173 1.84 9.24 -13.85
N LEU A 174 2.61 8.30 -13.31
CA LEU A 174 2.41 6.87 -13.49
C LEU A 174 2.77 6.18 -12.18
N THR A 175 1.82 5.45 -11.61
CA THR A 175 2.07 4.47 -10.57
C THR A 175 2.00 3.07 -11.14
N MET A 176 2.99 2.25 -10.83
CA MET A 176 2.95 0.80 -11.01
C MET A 176 3.25 0.15 -9.67
N LYS A 177 2.22 -0.35 -8.99
CA LYS A 177 2.36 -0.92 -7.64
C LYS A 177 1.42 -2.10 -7.43
N TYR A 178 2.00 -3.24 -7.09
CA TYR A 178 1.26 -4.49 -6.90
C TYR A 178 1.70 -5.20 -5.62
N PRO A 179 1.32 -4.73 -4.42
CA PRO A 179 1.68 -5.38 -3.18
C PRO A 179 1.23 -6.83 -3.19
N GLY A 180 2.16 -7.73 -2.88
CA GLY A 180 1.91 -9.16 -2.91
C GLY A 180 2.06 -9.80 -1.54
N VAL A 181 1.35 -10.91 -1.33
CA VAL A 181 1.59 -11.81 -0.18
C VAL A 181 1.81 -13.22 -0.71
N VAL A 182 2.95 -13.79 -0.35
CA VAL A 182 3.23 -15.22 -0.49
C VAL A 182 2.81 -15.90 0.80
N LEU A 183 1.69 -16.62 0.73
CA LEU A 183 1.06 -17.35 1.84
C LEU A 183 1.76 -18.71 1.98
N LYS A 184 2.96 -18.68 2.55
CA LYS A 184 3.91 -19.82 2.60
C LYS A 184 3.59 -20.81 3.72
N GLY A 185 2.97 -20.36 4.81
CA GLY A 185 2.61 -21.22 5.92
C GLY A 185 1.12 -21.60 5.93
N ARG A 186 0.83 -22.77 6.50
CA ARG A 186 -0.56 -23.24 6.67
C ARG A 186 -1.36 -22.21 7.47
N LYS A 187 -2.63 -22.00 7.09
CA LYS A 187 -3.52 -20.99 7.72
C LYS A 187 -3.00 -19.55 7.72
N SER A 188 -2.00 -19.22 6.89
CA SER A 188 -1.58 -17.83 6.73
C SER A 188 -2.64 -16.99 6.01
N ARG A 189 -2.65 -15.70 6.32
CA ARG A 189 -3.63 -14.72 5.83
C ARG A 189 -2.95 -13.53 5.15
N GLY A 190 -3.51 -13.11 4.02
CA GLY A 190 -3.02 -11.96 3.26
C GLY A 190 -4.14 -11.00 2.92
N GLU A 191 -3.95 -9.72 3.22
CA GLU A 191 -4.91 -8.67 2.88
C GLU A 191 -4.27 -7.54 2.10
N VAL A 192 -4.99 -7.02 1.10
CA VAL A 192 -4.64 -5.74 0.44
C VAL A 192 -5.89 -4.89 0.38
N LEU A 193 -5.82 -3.71 0.99
CA LEU A 193 -6.81 -2.65 0.92
C LEU A 193 -6.17 -1.48 0.18
N SER A 194 -6.71 -1.09 -0.98
CA SER A 194 -6.08 -0.10 -1.84
C SER A 194 -7.08 0.95 -2.31
N ILE A 195 -6.70 2.22 -2.17
CA ILE A 195 -7.38 3.37 -2.77
C ILE A 195 -6.47 3.95 -3.86
N ALA A 196 -6.99 4.19 -5.05
CA ALA A 196 -6.27 4.86 -6.12
C ALA A 196 -7.09 6.03 -6.69
N LEU A 197 -6.48 7.21 -6.77
CA LEU A 197 -7.08 8.41 -7.37
C LEU A 197 -6.23 8.85 -8.56
N ALA A 198 -6.84 8.91 -9.74
CA ALA A 198 -6.20 9.31 -10.98
C ALA A 198 -6.85 10.60 -11.52
N ASN A 199 -6.07 11.69 -11.55
CA ASN A 199 -6.49 12.96 -12.14
C ASN A 199 -5.95 13.12 -13.58
N ASN A 200 -6.19 14.27 -14.20
CA ASN A 200 -5.78 14.60 -15.56
C ASN A 200 -4.32 14.20 -15.88
N GLY A 201 -4.13 13.44 -16.96
CA GLY A 201 -2.82 12.99 -17.41
C GLY A 201 -2.12 11.97 -16.50
N GLN A 202 -2.79 11.48 -15.45
CA GLN A 202 -2.24 10.48 -14.53
C GLN A 202 -2.73 9.07 -14.88
N HIS A 203 -1.88 8.08 -14.65
CA HIS A 203 -2.22 6.67 -14.72
C HIS A 203 -1.85 5.95 -13.42
N GLN A 204 -2.86 5.47 -12.68
CA GLN A 204 -2.65 4.59 -11.54
C GLN A 204 -2.82 3.13 -12.00
N ASP A 205 -1.73 2.40 -12.29
CA ASP A 205 -1.76 0.95 -12.50
C ASP A 205 -1.40 0.26 -11.18
N THR A 206 -2.43 0.03 -10.37
CA THR A 206 -2.32 -0.54 -9.03
C THR A 206 -3.00 -1.89 -8.95
N GLY A 207 -2.74 -2.65 -7.89
CA GLY A 207 -3.47 -3.89 -7.65
C GLY A 207 -2.81 -4.74 -6.60
N ALA A 208 -2.99 -6.06 -6.67
CA ALA A 208 -2.55 -6.97 -5.62
C ALA A 208 -2.15 -8.34 -6.18
N LYS A 209 -1.26 -9.04 -5.47
CA LYS A 209 -0.83 -10.41 -5.82
C LYS A 209 -0.95 -11.36 -4.63
N MET A 210 -1.88 -12.31 -4.69
CA MET A 210 -2.05 -13.34 -3.66
C MET A 210 -1.54 -14.68 -4.19
N ILE A 211 -0.44 -15.16 -3.62
CA ILE A 211 0.19 -16.43 -4.01
C ILE A 211 -0.02 -17.41 -2.87
N HIS A 212 -0.96 -18.33 -3.04
CA HIS A 212 -1.21 -19.41 -2.09
C HIS A 212 -0.14 -20.49 -2.26
N ALA A 213 0.61 -20.78 -1.20
CA ALA A 213 1.70 -21.76 -1.21
C ALA A 213 1.59 -22.80 -0.07
N ALA A 214 0.49 -22.76 0.71
CA ALA A 214 0.18 -23.71 1.75
C ALA A 214 -1.34 -23.90 1.92
N ASP A 215 -1.72 -24.99 2.58
CA ASP A 215 -3.11 -25.36 2.83
C ASP A 215 -3.81 -24.37 3.78
N GLU A 216 -5.15 -24.32 3.67
CA GLU A 216 -6.04 -23.54 4.55
C GLU A 216 -5.74 -22.03 4.54
N THR A 217 -5.08 -21.54 3.50
CA THR A 217 -4.67 -20.13 3.39
C THR A 217 -5.81 -19.25 2.91
N THR A 218 -5.89 -18.02 3.45
CA THR A 218 -6.95 -17.08 3.12
C THR A 218 -6.39 -15.77 2.60
N SER A 219 -7.05 -15.17 1.61
CA SER A 219 -6.70 -13.84 1.14
C SER A 219 -7.90 -12.97 0.84
N ASN A 220 -7.77 -11.67 1.09
CA ASN A 220 -8.79 -10.67 0.79
C ASN A 220 -8.17 -9.48 0.06
N ILE A 221 -8.77 -9.06 -1.05
CA ILE A 221 -8.35 -7.88 -1.80
C ILE A 221 -9.57 -6.97 -1.92
N ILE A 222 -9.45 -5.72 -1.44
CA ILE A 222 -10.44 -4.67 -1.67
C ILE A 222 -9.70 -3.52 -2.35
N SER A 223 -10.11 -3.19 -3.57
CA SER A 223 -9.56 -2.09 -4.33
C SER A 223 -10.67 -1.13 -4.70
N LYS A 224 -10.50 0.15 -4.32
CA LYS A 224 -11.39 1.24 -4.74
C LYS A 224 -10.60 2.23 -5.57
N SER A 225 -11.12 2.57 -6.74
CA SER A 225 -10.48 3.49 -7.67
C SER A 225 -11.39 4.65 -8.03
N ILE A 226 -10.81 5.84 -8.21
CA ILE A 226 -11.51 7.07 -8.58
C ILE A 226 -10.77 7.67 -9.79
N SER A 227 -11.48 7.92 -10.88
CA SER A 227 -10.90 8.50 -12.10
C SER A 227 -11.59 9.80 -12.47
N ILE A 228 -10.78 10.83 -12.69
CA ILE A 228 -11.20 12.23 -12.79
C ILE A 228 -10.56 12.90 -14.00
N GLY A 229 -11.32 13.73 -14.70
CA GLY A 229 -10.89 14.37 -15.94
C GLY A 229 -10.48 13.31 -16.97
N THR A 230 -9.24 13.35 -17.43
CA THR A 230 -8.63 12.36 -18.34
C THR A 230 -7.85 11.26 -17.62
N GLY A 231 -7.94 11.23 -16.28
CA GLY A 231 -7.23 10.27 -15.44
C GLY A 231 -7.65 8.83 -15.71
N ARG A 232 -6.66 7.94 -15.62
CA ARG A 232 -6.84 6.51 -15.81
C ARG A 232 -6.50 5.74 -14.54
N ALA A 233 -7.48 5.07 -13.95
CA ALA A 233 -7.21 4.04 -12.96
C ALA A 233 -7.19 2.65 -13.61
N THR A 234 -6.31 1.79 -13.13
CA THR A 234 -6.23 0.41 -13.56
C THR A 234 -6.03 -0.46 -12.34
N TYR A 235 -6.94 -1.40 -12.13
CA TYR A 235 -6.72 -2.50 -11.21
C TYR A 235 -6.08 -3.69 -11.94
N ARG A 236 -5.01 -4.25 -11.38
CA ARG A 236 -4.37 -5.46 -11.87
C ARG A 236 -4.17 -6.47 -10.74
N GLY A 237 -4.99 -7.51 -10.74
CA GLY A 237 -4.99 -8.55 -9.72
C GLY A 237 -4.31 -9.83 -10.19
N LEU A 238 -3.59 -10.51 -9.29
CA LEU A 238 -3.15 -11.89 -9.48
C LEU A 238 -3.59 -12.72 -8.27
N VAL A 239 -4.33 -13.80 -8.50
CA VAL A 239 -4.61 -14.82 -7.48
C VAL A 239 -4.17 -16.17 -8.02
N HIS A 240 -3.23 -16.81 -7.32
CA HIS A 240 -2.69 -18.10 -7.74
C HIS A 240 -2.84 -19.15 -6.63
N VAL A 241 -3.57 -20.22 -6.93
CA VAL A 241 -3.75 -21.41 -6.06
C VAL A 241 -3.34 -22.66 -6.85
N PRO A 242 -2.18 -23.28 -6.55
CA PRO A 242 -1.72 -24.48 -7.24
C PRO A 242 -2.51 -25.74 -6.85
N LYS A 243 -2.41 -26.79 -7.68
CA LYS A 243 -3.27 -27.98 -7.63
C LYS A 243 -3.20 -28.78 -6.32
N HIS A 244 -2.03 -28.82 -5.68
CA HIS A 244 -1.77 -29.67 -4.52
C HIS A 244 -2.33 -29.12 -3.20
N LEU A 245 -2.79 -27.86 -3.20
CA LEU A 245 -3.29 -27.20 -2.00
C LEU A 245 -4.78 -27.47 -1.76
N LYS A 246 -5.17 -27.45 -0.49
CA LYS A 246 -6.53 -27.72 -0.03
C LYS A 246 -7.08 -26.55 0.80
N ASN A 247 -8.37 -26.31 0.65
CA ASN A 247 -9.15 -25.37 1.46
C ASN A 247 -8.63 -23.91 1.42
N CYS A 248 -7.97 -23.51 0.34
CA CYS A 248 -7.56 -22.12 0.12
C CYS A 248 -8.77 -21.26 -0.26
N LYS A 249 -8.84 -20.05 0.27
CA LYS A 249 -9.93 -19.11 -0.02
C LYS A 249 -9.39 -17.75 -0.46
N ASN A 250 -9.98 -17.16 -1.48
CA ASN A 250 -9.76 -15.76 -1.84
C ASN A 250 -11.09 -15.03 -2.05
N ASN A 251 -11.15 -13.80 -1.58
CA ASN A 251 -12.16 -12.82 -1.96
C ASN A 251 -11.49 -11.60 -2.58
N THR A 252 -12.01 -11.11 -3.70
CA THR A 252 -11.51 -9.92 -4.39
C THR A 252 -12.67 -9.03 -4.78
N GLU A 253 -12.68 -7.80 -4.28
CA GLU A 253 -13.67 -6.76 -4.58
C GLU A 253 -12.96 -5.56 -5.23
N CYS A 254 -13.44 -5.14 -6.38
CA CYS A 254 -12.86 -4.07 -7.18
C CYS A 254 -13.94 -3.06 -7.58
N ASP A 255 -13.99 -1.93 -6.89
CA ASP A 255 -14.94 -0.87 -7.22
C ASP A 255 -14.23 0.29 -7.90
N ALA A 256 -14.86 0.81 -8.94
CA ALA A 256 -14.40 2.01 -9.62
C ALA A 256 -15.49 3.08 -9.63
N LEU A 257 -15.08 4.32 -9.39
CA LEU A 257 -15.91 5.51 -9.49
C LEU A 257 -15.37 6.42 -10.60
N LEU A 258 -16.15 6.60 -11.65
CA LEU A 258 -15.88 7.56 -12.72
C LEU A 258 -16.57 8.89 -12.40
N ILE A 259 -15.80 9.97 -12.34
CA ILE A 259 -16.33 11.30 -12.06
C ILE A 259 -16.98 11.93 -13.31
N ASN A 260 -16.43 11.68 -14.49
CA ASN A 260 -16.83 12.32 -15.74
C ASN A 260 -16.60 11.36 -16.92
N ALA A 261 -17.28 11.61 -18.05
CA ALA A 261 -17.30 10.70 -19.19
C ALA A 261 -15.94 10.52 -19.90
N THR A 262 -14.99 11.44 -19.68
CA THR A 262 -13.64 11.38 -20.28
C THR A 262 -12.63 10.62 -19.42
N SER A 263 -13.00 10.23 -18.19
CA SER A 263 -12.13 9.44 -17.32
C SER A 263 -12.26 7.95 -17.63
N ARG A 264 -11.26 7.16 -17.24
CA ARG A 264 -11.18 5.74 -17.60
C ARG A 264 -10.80 4.89 -16.41
N THR A 265 -11.48 3.75 -16.30
CA THR A 265 -11.06 2.66 -15.41
C THR A 265 -10.86 1.38 -16.22
N ASP A 266 -9.89 0.56 -15.84
CA ASP A 266 -9.70 -0.78 -16.39
C ASP A 266 -9.48 -1.79 -15.25
N THR A 267 -9.98 -3.02 -15.41
CA THR A 267 -9.81 -4.08 -14.42
C THR A 267 -9.26 -5.33 -15.12
N TYR A 268 -8.06 -5.76 -14.73
CA TYR A 268 -7.36 -6.92 -15.31
C TYR A 268 -7.10 -7.98 -14.22
N PRO A 269 -8.07 -8.86 -13.92
CA PRO A 269 -7.88 -9.97 -13.01
C PRO A 269 -7.17 -11.13 -13.72
N ALA A 270 -6.13 -11.68 -13.08
CA ALA A 270 -5.49 -12.93 -13.47
C ALA A 270 -5.66 -13.95 -12.36
N ILE A 271 -6.61 -14.88 -12.54
CA ILE A 271 -6.97 -15.86 -11.52
C ILE A 271 -6.65 -17.26 -12.02
N THR A 272 -5.86 -18.00 -11.24
CA THR A 272 -5.58 -19.42 -11.48
C THR A 272 -5.90 -20.20 -10.22
N VAL A 273 -6.94 -21.02 -10.27
CA VAL A 273 -7.35 -21.91 -9.18
C VAL A 273 -7.31 -23.34 -9.69
N ARG A 274 -6.56 -24.19 -8.99
CA ARG A 274 -6.47 -25.62 -9.28
C ARG A 274 -6.71 -26.41 -8.00
N GLY A 275 -6.94 -27.71 -8.15
CA GLY A 275 -7.21 -28.61 -7.01
C GLY A 275 -8.70 -28.65 -6.64
N THR A 276 -9.00 -29.35 -5.55
CA THR A 276 -10.37 -29.58 -5.07
C THR A 276 -10.54 -28.96 -3.69
N GLY A 277 -11.66 -28.26 -3.45
CA GLY A 277 -11.95 -27.63 -2.16
C GLY A 277 -11.40 -26.21 -1.98
N ASN A 278 -10.80 -25.62 -3.03
CA ASN A 278 -10.38 -24.22 -3.04
C ASN A 278 -11.53 -23.34 -3.58
N SER A 279 -11.72 -22.14 -3.02
CA SER A 279 -12.78 -21.21 -3.43
C SER A 279 -12.21 -19.81 -3.70
N VAL A 280 -12.58 -19.23 -4.84
CA VAL A 280 -12.18 -17.86 -5.19
C VAL A 280 -13.40 -17.10 -5.69
N GLN A 281 -13.61 -15.90 -5.16
CA GLN A 281 -14.64 -14.95 -5.59
C GLN A 281 -13.96 -13.69 -6.09
N HIS A 282 -14.45 -13.17 -7.21
CA HIS A 282 -14.02 -11.89 -7.77
C HIS A 282 -15.23 -11.10 -8.22
N GLU A 283 -15.39 -9.92 -7.65
CA GLU A 283 -16.42 -8.96 -7.98
C GLU A 283 -15.78 -7.66 -8.44
N ALA A 284 -16.30 -7.10 -9.52
CA ALA A 284 -15.87 -5.81 -10.05
C ALA A 284 -17.09 -4.96 -10.40
N SER A 285 -17.15 -3.74 -9.86
CA SER A 285 -18.23 -2.79 -10.12
C SER A 285 -17.66 -1.48 -10.66
N VAL A 286 -18.38 -0.86 -11.61
CA VAL A 286 -18.06 0.47 -12.10
C VAL A 286 -19.29 1.33 -11.90
N SER A 287 -19.13 2.40 -11.14
CA SER A 287 -20.16 3.40 -10.88
C SER A 287 -19.74 4.73 -11.47
N GLN A 288 -20.71 5.52 -11.90
CA GLN A 288 -20.52 6.91 -12.27
C GLN A 288 -21.25 7.79 -11.26
N VAL A 289 -20.67 8.95 -10.93
CA VAL A 289 -21.36 9.91 -10.08
C VAL A 289 -22.65 10.38 -10.76
N SER A 290 -23.77 10.26 -10.06
CA SER A 290 -25.09 10.63 -10.58
C SER A 290 -25.24 12.15 -10.62
N SER A 291 -25.61 12.69 -11.79
CA SER A 291 -25.97 14.11 -11.94
C SER A 291 -27.10 14.52 -11.00
N ASP A 292 -28.05 13.62 -10.75
CA ASP A 292 -29.19 13.86 -9.88
C ASP A 292 -28.75 13.94 -8.41
N GLN A 293 -27.78 13.12 -7.99
CA GLN A 293 -27.19 13.20 -6.65
C GLN A 293 -26.43 14.51 -6.45
N ILE A 294 -25.63 14.92 -7.45
CA ILE A 294 -24.91 16.21 -7.42
C ILE A 294 -25.90 17.37 -7.37
N PHE A 295 -26.90 17.38 -8.25
CA PHE A 295 -27.94 18.41 -8.28
C PHE A 295 -28.71 18.49 -6.96
N TYR A 296 -29.06 17.34 -6.37
CA TYR A 296 -29.71 17.29 -5.05
C TYR A 296 -28.85 17.93 -3.96
N MET A 297 -27.54 17.62 -3.92
CA MET A 297 -26.61 18.20 -2.96
C MET A 297 -26.41 19.71 -3.18
N GLN A 298 -26.37 20.17 -4.44
CA GLN A 298 -26.31 21.58 -4.78
C GLN A 298 -27.55 22.35 -4.32
N GLN A 299 -28.75 21.76 -4.43
CA GLN A 299 -29.98 22.34 -3.87
C GLN A 299 -29.95 22.48 -2.34
N ARG A 300 -29.03 21.79 -1.65
CA ARG A 300 -28.79 21.93 -0.20
C ARG A 300 -27.66 22.91 0.13
N GLY A 301 -27.17 23.65 -0.86
CA GLY A 301 -26.20 24.73 -0.68
C GLY A 301 -24.73 24.30 -0.81
N LEU A 302 -24.46 23.05 -1.21
CA LEU A 302 -23.09 22.62 -1.52
C LEU A 302 -22.67 23.10 -2.90
N SER A 303 -21.40 23.50 -3.05
CA SER A 303 -20.82 23.67 -4.38
C SER A 303 -20.71 22.33 -5.10
N GLU A 304 -20.55 22.35 -6.43
CA GLU A 304 -20.31 21.12 -7.21
C GLU A 304 -19.09 20.34 -6.69
N ALA A 305 -17.99 21.04 -6.42
CA ALA A 305 -16.78 20.44 -5.87
C ALA A 305 -17.01 19.80 -4.49
N GLN A 306 -17.81 20.44 -3.63
CA GLN A 306 -18.18 19.89 -2.32
C GLN A 306 -19.07 18.65 -2.44
N ALA A 307 -20.04 18.67 -3.35
CA ALA A 307 -20.93 17.53 -3.63
C ALA A 307 -20.14 16.33 -4.19
N MET A 308 -19.20 16.59 -5.10
CA MET A 308 -18.30 15.59 -5.66
C MET A 308 -17.42 14.98 -4.57
N SER A 309 -16.79 15.82 -3.76
CA SER A 309 -15.96 15.39 -2.62
C SER A 309 -16.75 14.55 -1.63
N LEU A 310 -17.99 14.91 -1.32
CA LEU A 310 -18.84 14.13 -0.42
C LEU A 310 -19.15 12.74 -0.99
N SER A 311 -19.44 12.66 -2.29
CA SER A 311 -19.68 11.38 -3.00
C SER A 311 -18.44 10.47 -2.95
N VAL A 312 -17.28 11.03 -3.27
CA VAL A 312 -16.00 10.29 -3.25
C VAL A 312 -15.66 9.83 -1.83
N ASN A 313 -15.80 10.71 -0.83
CA ASN A 313 -15.55 10.35 0.57
C ASN A 313 -16.49 9.25 1.06
N GLY A 314 -17.77 9.28 0.67
CA GLY A 314 -18.72 8.20 0.95
C GLY A 314 -18.28 6.86 0.33
N PHE A 315 -17.81 6.90 -0.92
CA PHE A 315 -17.33 5.72 -1.65
C PHE A 315 -16.10 5.06 -1.00
N VAL A 316 -15.15 5.85 -0.47
CA VAL A 316 -13.92 5.31 0.15
C VAL A 316 -14.01 5.14 1.67
N ASN A 317 -15.10 5.54 2.30
CA ASN A 317 -15.22 5.65 3.76
C ASN A 317 -14.82 4.39 4.53
N ASP A 318 -15.20 3.21 4.02
CA ASP A 318 -14.89 1.93 4.67
C ASP A 318 -13.39 1.61 4.68
N LEU A 319 -12.65 2.03 3.64
CA LEU A 319 -11.19 1.93 3.63
C LEU A 319 -10.54 3.02 4.47
N VAL A 320 -11.07 4.25 4.45
CA VAL A 320 -10.54 5.37 5.25
C VAL A 320 -10.58 5.05 6.76
N ARG A 321 -11.58 4.30 7.22
CA ARG A 321 -11.71 3.82 8.61
C ARG A 321 -10.64 2.81 9.03
N GLN A 322 -9.89 2.24 8.09
CA GLN A 322 -8.81 1.29 8.38
C GLN A 322 -7.48 1.99 8.69
N PHE A 323 -7.38 3.29 8.37
CA PHE A 323 -6.26 4.13 8.76
C PHE A 323 -6.43 4.60 10.20
N PRO A 324 -5.34 4.88 10.95
CA PRO A 324 -5.45 5.53 12.25
C PRO A 324 -6.13 6.90 12.11
N MET A 325 -6.90 7.28 13.13
CA MET A 325 -7.79 8.46 13.12
C MET A 325 -7.12 9.74 12.61
N GLU A 326 -5.88 10.01 13.03
CA GLU A 326 -5.10 11.18 12.61
C GLU A 326 -4.94 11.24 11.08
N TYR A 327 -4.66 10.09 10.45
CA TYR A 327 -4.47 9.98 9.00
C TYR A 327 -5.78 9.91 8.22
N SER A 328 -6.84 9.37 8.82
CA SER A 328 -8.17 9.38 8.20
C SER A 328 -8.64 10.82 7.94
N VAL A 329 -8.31 11.76 8.83
CA VAL A 329 -8.62 13.20 8.65
C VAL A 329 -7.76 13.80 7.55
N GLU A 330 -6.45 13.54 7.56
CA GLU A 330 -5.53 14.03 6.52
C GLU A 330 -5.93 13.51 5.12
N LEU A 331 -6.28 12.23 5.02
CA LEU A 331 -6.70 11.60 3.78
C LEU A 331 -7.98 12.23 3.20
N LYS A 332 -8.98 12.51 4.04
CA LYS A 332 -10.20 13.22 3.60
C LYS A 332 -9.86 14.61 3.05
N ARG A 333 -8.96 15.32 3.72
CA ARG A 333 -8.51 16.64 3.27
C ARG A 333 -7.74 16.58 1.95
N LEU A 334 -6.91 15.55 1.75
CA LEU A 334 -6.20 15.33 0.48
C LEU A 334 -7.17 15.05 -0.66
N ILE A 335 -8.19 14.22 -0.44
CA ILE A 335 -9.24 13.94 -1.43
C ILE A 335 -10.01 15.22 -1.79
N GLU A 336 -10.38 16.05 -0.81
CA GLU A 336 -11.02 17.35 -1.05
C GLU A 336 -10.18 18.25 -1.96
N LEU A 337 -8.87 18.36 -1.70
CA LEU A 337 -7.95 19.17 -2.49
C LEU A 337 -7.84 18.68 -3.95
N GLU A 338 -7.85 17.37 -4.17
CA GLU A 338 -7.87 16.80 -5.52
C GLU A 338 -9.20 17.09 -6.24
N MET A 339 -10.30 17.33 -5.54
CA MET A 339 -11.60 17.66 -6.16
C MET A 339 -11.72 19.14 -6.52
N GLU A 340 -11.17 20.05 -5.72
CA GLU A 340 -11.33 21.51 -5.89
C GLU A 340 -10.83 22.03 -7.25
N GLY A 341 -9.83 21.38 -7.86
CA GLY A 341 -9.29 21.75 -9.18
C GLY A 341 -9.79 20.89 -10.36
N SER A 342 -10.68 19.94 -10.10
CA SER A 342 -11.12 18.94 -11.09
C SER A 342 -12.50 19.24 -11.69
N VAL A 343 -13.16 20.30 -11.20
CA VAL A 343 -14.43 20.80 -11.72
C VAL A 343 -14.13 21.86 -12.78
N GLY A 344 -14.11 21.45 -14.05
CA GLY A 344 -13.80 22.31 -15.20
C GLY A 344 -13.51 21.51 -16.46
#